data_AF-A0A7K1W473-F1
#
_entry.id   AF-A0A7K1W473-F1
#
_cell.length_a   1.000
_cell.length_b   1.000
_cell.length_c   1.000
_cell.angle_alpha   90.00
_cell.angle_beta   90.00
_cell.angle_gamma   90.00
#
_symmetry.space_group_name_H-M   'P 1'
#
loop_
_entity.id
_entity.type
_entity.pdbx_description
1 polymer ?
#
loop_
_entity_poly.entity_id
_entity_poly.type
_entity_poly.pdbx_seq_one_letter_code
_entity_poly.pdbx_strand_id
1 'polypeptide(L)'
;MPATLVAPRITPDTPDAVPSISVKELWSGERKVALYASDMPGNYRYRRGDKPQLLAWIIQGAIRLGLEELSRSAAYAHSYRLLSLSNLATGEQIRAHRLRFPNSRRLNRAESIAHLVALGQDPVSYSAAAVARSRRPLVEGACHCGSTGWTEVCFDPYDPTAIASQSCPGHNPTGHLPGPSVSVIA
;
A
#
# COMPACT_ATOMS: atom_id res chain seq x y z
N MET A 1 -54.14 38.16 -9.58
CA MET A 1 -53.71 36.75 -9.70
C MET A 1 -52.19 36.74 -9.70
N PRO A 2 -51.50 36.18 -8.69
CA PRO A 2 -50.04 36.13 -8.71
C PRO A 2 -49.58 34.91 -9.52
N ALA A 3 -48.59 35.11 -10.39
CA ALA A 3 -47.96 34.07 -11.19
C ALA A 3 -46.91 33.33 -10.35
N THR A 4 -47.10 32.03 -10.14
CA THR A 4 -46.12 31.16 -9.49
C THR A 4 -45.06 30.74 -10.52
N LEU A 5 -43.82 31.21 -10.35
CA LEU A 5 -42.67 30.72 -11.10
C LEU A 5 -42.27 29.33 -10.59
N VAL A 6 -42.48 28.30 -11.41
CA VAL A 6 -41.99 26.94 -11.16
C VAL A 6 -40.56 26.87 -11.70
N ALA A 7 -39.57 26.78 -10.81
CA ALA A 7 -38.19 26.53 -11.20
C ALA A 7 -38.03 25.07 -11.70
N PRO A 8 -37.29 24.83 -12.79
CA PRO A 8 -37.06 23.48 -13.32
C PRO A 8 -36.25 22.66 -12.31
N ARG A 9 -36.77 21.47 -12.01
CA ARG A 9 -36.14 20.49 -11.14
C ARG A 9 -34.95 19.90 -11.90
N ILE A 10 -33.73 20.31 -11.53
CA ILE A 10 -32.50 19.69 -12.02
C ILE A 10 -32.48 18.27 -11.46
N THR A 11 -32.73 17.28 -12.32
CA THR A 11 -32.46 15.88 -12.01
C THR A 11 -30.96 15.73 -11.86
N PRO A 12 -30.45 15.20 -10.73
CA PRO A 12 -29.03 14.93 -10.60
C PRO A 12 -28.62 13.94 -11.69
N ASP A 13 -27.54 14.28 -12.38
CA ASP A 13 -26.91 13.41 -13.37
C ASP A 13 -26.70 12.02 -12.80
N THR A 14 -27.03 11.04 -13.63
CA THR A 14 -26.77 9.61 -13.44
C THR A 14 -25.38 9.45 -12.80
N PRO A 15 -25.24 8.79 -11.64
CA PRO A 15 -23.93 8.60 -11.03
C PRO A 15 -23.04 7.87 -12.03
N ASP A 16 -21.90 8.49 -12.37
CA ASP A 16 -20.82 7.86 -13.11
C ASP A 16 -20.66 6.42 -12.61
N ALA A 17 -20.71 5.47 -13.54
CA ALA A 17 -20.64 4.05 -13.21
C ALA A 17 -19.45 3.80 -12.27
N VAL A 18 -19.75 3.41 -11.03
CA VAL A 18 -18.72 3.15 -10.03
C VAL A 18 -17.75 2.13 -10.64
N PRO A 19 -16.46 2.47 -10.79
CA PRO A 19 -15.52 1.57 -11.45
C PRO A 19 -15.55 0.22 -10.74
N SER A 20 -15.72 -0.86 -11.52
CA SER A 20 -15.81 -2.21 -10.96
C SER A 20 -14.43 -2.65 -10.47
N ILE A 21 -14.15 -2.43 -9.18
CA ILE A 21 -12.89 -2.85 -8.57
C ILE A 21 -12.95 -4.36 -8.30
N SER A 22 -12.15 -5.12 -9.06
CA SER A 22 -11.96 -6.55 -8.81
C SER A 22 -10.92 -6.78 -7.72
N VAL A 23 -11.24 -7.57 -6.70
CA VAL A 23 -10.28 -7.91 -5.62
C VAL A 23 -9.06 -8.69 -6.12
N LYS A 24 -9.18 -9.37 -7.27
CA LYS A 24 -8.05 -10.04 -7.95
C LYS A 24 -7.01 -9.05 -8.48
N GLU A 25 -7.46 -7.85 -8.81
CA GLU A 25 -6.60 -6.75 -9.23
C GLU A 25 -5.91 -6.06 -8.04
N LEU A 26 -6.23 -6.44 -6.81
CA LEU A 26 -5.62 -5.88 -5.61
C LEU A 26 -4.59 -6.85 -5.00
N TRP A 27 -3.37 -6.37 -4.77
CA TRP A 27 -2.36 -7.16 -4.03
C TRP A 27 -2.61 -7.10 -2.51
N SER A 28 -1.91 -7.94 -1.74
CA SER A 28 -2.14 -8.06 -0.29
C SER A 28 -2.03 -6.72 0.46
N GLY A 29 -1.07 -5.86 0.09
CA GLY A 29 -0.92 -4.53 0.66
C GLY A 29 -2.10 -3.60 0.39
N GLU A 30 -2.63 -3.61 -0.84
CA GLU A 30 -3.85 -2.86 -1.20
C GLU A 30 -5.07 -3.41 -0.43
N ARG A 31 -5.23 -4.73 -0.32
CA ARG A 31 -6.33 -5.33 0.47
C ARG A 31 -6.26 -4.92 1.94
N LYS A 32 -5.06 -4.84 2.53
CA LYS A 32 -4.86 -4.33 3.89
C LYS A 32 -5.36 -2.88 4.01
N VAL A 33 -4.93 -1.99 3.13
CA VAL A 33 -5.31 -0.57 3.19
C VAL A 33 -6.82 -0.40 2.94
N ALA A 34 -7.39 -1.17 2.02
CA ALA A 34 -8.82 -1.19 1.77
C ALA A 34 -9.59 -1.63 3.02
N LEU A 35 -9.19 -2.74 3.65
CA LEU A 35 -9.81 -3.18 4.92
C LEU A 35 -9.66 -2.14 6.04
N TYR A 36 -8.53 -1.46 6.12
CA TYR A 36 -8.33 -0.36 7.08
C TYR A 36 -9.34 0.77 6.85
N ALA A 37 -9.59 1.16 5.60
CA ALA A 37 -10.52 2.23 5.24
C ALA A 37 -12.00 1.80 5.21
N SER A 38 -12.30 0.50 5.18
CA SER A 38 -13.66 -0.06 5.15
C SER A 38 -14.43 0.13 6.47
N ASP A 39 -15.68 -0.34 6.51
CA ASP A 39 -16.46 -0.41 7.75
C ASP A 39 -16.22 -1.71 8.55
N MET A 40 -15.17 -2.47 8.24
CA MET A 40 -14.78 -3.63 9.03
C MET A 40 -14.66 -3.26 10.53
N PRO A 41 -15.35 -3.96 11.44
CA PRO A 41 -15.25 -3.69 12.87
C PRO A 41 -13.82 -3.90 13.39
N GLY A 42 -13.34 -3.02 14.28
CA GLY A 42 -11.97 -3.09 14.80
C GLY A 42 -11.67 -4.38 15.60
N ASN A 43 -12.70 -4.99 16.17
CA ASN A 43 -12.63 -6.25 16.93
C ASN A 43 -13.08 -7.48 16.12
N TYR A 44 -13.41 -7.31 14.82
CA TYR A 44 -13.88 -8.39 13.95
C TYR A 44 -12.94 -9.59 14.01
N ARG A 45 -13.47 -10.82 14.09
CA ARG A 45 -12.72 -12.08 14.07
C ARG A 45 -13.22 -12.95 12.93
N TYR A 46 -12.31 -13.37 12.05
CA TYR A 46 -12.63 -14.21 10.91
C TYR A 46 -13.27 -15.53 11.35
N ARG A 47 -14.37 -15.90 10.68
CA ARG A 47 -15.03 -17.19 10.79
C ARG A 47 -15.11 -17.84 9.41
N ARG A 48 -15.22 -19.17 9.39
CA ARG A 48 -15.48 -19.92 8.15
C ARG A 48 -16.80 -19.43 7.56
N GLY A 49 -16.79 -19.08 6.28
CA GLY A 49 -17.96 -18.52 5.58
C GLY A 49 -17.91 -17.00 5.37
N ASP A 50 -17.04 -16.27 6.07
CA ASP A 50 -17.01 -14.80 5.99
C ASP A 50 -16.36 -14.25 4.70
N LYS A 51 -15.91 -15.12 3.77
CA LYS A 51 -15.21 -14.71 2.54
C LYS A 51 -15.99 -13.65 1.75
N PRO A 52 -17.32 -13.78 1.50
CA PRO A 52 -18.08 -12.76 0.79
C PRO A 52 -18.10 -11.40 1.51
N GLN A 53 -18.26 -11.41 2.85
CA GLN A 53 -18.27 -10.19 3.66
C GLN A 53 -16.90 -9.49 3.63
N LEU A 54 -15.81 -10.25 3.68
CA LEU A 54 -14.45 -9.70 3.56
C LEU A 54 -14.22 -9.05 2.20
N LEU A 55 -14.67 -9.69 1.11
CA LEU A 55 -14.57 -9.13 -0.23
C LEU A 55 -15.39 -7.85 -0.35
N ALA A 56 -16.60 -7.82 0.24
CA ALA A 56 -17.43 -6.62 0.28
C ALA A 56 -16.73 -5.45 1.00
N TRP A 57 -16.10 -5.69 2.14
CA TRP A 57 -15.33 -4.66 2.85
C TRP A 57 -14.08 -4.21 2.09
N ILE A 58 -13.37 -5.12 1.42
CA ILE A 58 -12.24 -4.74 0.55
C ILE A 58 -12.72 -3.83 -0.58
N ILE A 59 -13.79 -4.20 -1.28
CA ILE A 59 -14.37 -3.39 -2.37
C ILE A 59 -14.82 -2.03 -1.82
N GLN A 60 -15.53 -2.02 -0.69
CA GLN A 60 -15.98 -0.80 -0.04
C GLN A 60 -14.82 0.16 0.28
N GLY A 61 -13.75 -0.35 0.91
CA GLY A 61 -12.59 0.46 1.24
C GLY A 61 -11.82 0.95 0.01
N ALA A 62 -11.74 0.13 -1.04
CA ALA A 62 -11.12 0.51 -2.30
C ALA A 62 -11.92 1.61 -3.03
N ILE A 63 -13.25 1.53 -3.03
CA ILE A 63 -14.13 2.58 -3.57
C ILE A 63 -13.98 3.87 -2.76
N ARG A 64 -13.97 3.77 -1.43
CA ARG A 64 -13.87 4.94 -0.53
C ARG A 64 -12.57 5.72 -0.71
N LEU A 65 -11.45 5.04 -0.96
CA LEU A 65 -10.15 5.68 -1.18
C LEU A 65 -9.89 6.06 -2.64
N GLY A 66 -10.45 5.30 -3.58
CA GLY A 66 -10.01 5.30 -4.97
C GLY A 66 -8.72 4.48 -5.17
N LEU A 67 -8.55 3.93 -6.38
CA LEU A 67 -7.45 3.00 -6.68
C LEU A 67 -6.06 3.64 -6.57
N GLU A 68 -5.93 4.91 -6.99
CA GLU A 68 -4.66 5.63 -6.96
C GLU A 68 -4.16 5.82 -5.52
N GLU A 69 -4.99 6.39 -4.65
CA GLU A 69 -4.63 6.61 -3.25
C GLU A 69 -4.47 5.28 -2.49
N LEU A 70 -5.29 4.27 -2.80
CA LEU A 70 -5.13 2.93 -2.26
C LEU A 70 -3.74 2.35 -2.60
N SER A 71 -3.34 2.43 -3.86
CA SER A 71 -2.06 1.91 -4.35
C SER A 71 -0.89 2.67 -3.72
N ARG A 72 -0.98 4.01 -3.69
CA ARG A 72 0.02 4.89 -3.08
C ARG A 72 0.18 4.62 -1.59
N SER A 73 -0.93 4.57 -0.84
CA SER A 73 -0.92 4.27 0.58
C SER A 73 -0.39 2.87 0.90
N ALA A 74 -0.70 1.88 0.05
CA ALA A 74 -0.14 0.54 0.18
C ALA A 74 1.37 0.50 -0.07
N ALA A 75 1.86 1.23 -1.07
CA ALA A 75 3.28 1.35 -1.38
C ALA A 75 4.05 2.01 -0.23
N TYR A 76 3.56 3.14 0.32
CA TYR A 76 4.18 3.79 1.48
C TYR A 76 4.16 2.88 2.73
N ALA A 77 3.05 2.21 3.00
CA ALA A 77 2.95 1.26 4.12
C ALA A 77 3.94 0.09 3.98
N HIS A 78 4.18 -0.36 2.75
CA HIS A 78 5.13 -1.44 2.48
C HIS A 78 6.57 -1.00 2.73
N SER A 79 6.99 0.14 2.17
CA SER A 79 8.34 0.68 2.38
C SER A 79 8.61 0.96 3.85
N TYR A 80 7.63 1.57 4.55
CA TYR A 80 7.75 1.82 5.98
C TYR A 80 7.96 0.52 6.76
N ARG A 81 7.22 -0.55 6.43
CA ARG A 81 7.41 -1.86 7.06
C ARG A 81 8.83 -2.38 6.84
N LEU A 82 9.33 -2.33 5.61
CA LEU A 82 10.69 -2.79 5.27
C LEU A 82 11.75 -1.99 6.03
N LEU A 83 11.66 -0.67 6.02
CA LEU A 83 12.58 0.21 6.74
C LEU A 83 12.50 0.01 8.25
N SER A 84 11.30 -0.14 8.80
CA SER A 84 11.09 -0.36 10.24
C SER A 84 11.66 -1.71 10.70
N LEU A 85 11.53 -2.78 9.91
CA LEU A 85 12.11 -4.09 10.24
C LEU A 85 13.63 -4.09 10.21
N SER A 86 14.23 -3.20 9.42
CA SER A 86 15.68 -3.00 9.35
C SER A 86 16.20 -1.93 10.32
N ASN A 87 15.35 -1.34 11.17
CA ASN A 87 15.70 -0.21 12.03
C ASN A 87 16.26 1.02 11.26
N LEU A 88 15.84 1.21 10.01
CA LEU A 88 16.26 2.30 9.11
C LEU A 88 15.14 3.34 8.88
N ALA A 89 14.02 3.25 9.59
CA ALA A 89 12.93 4.20 9.46
C ALA A 89 13.28 5.53 10.14
N THR A 90 13.27 6.62 9.39
CA THR A 90 13.55 7.97 9.90
C THR A 90 12.37 8.52 10.71
N GLY A 91 12.62 9.53 11.54
CA GLY A 91 11.56 10.21 12.30
C GLY A 91 10.47 10.82 11.39
N GLU A 92 10.84 11.28 10.20
CA GLU A 92 9.90 11.78 9.20
C GLU A 92 8.99 10.67 8.66
N GLN A 93 9.57 9.52 8.30
CA GLN A 93 8.84 8.34 7.84
C GLN A 93 7.89 7.79 8.89
N ILE A 94 8.31 7.76 10.16
CA ILE A 94 7.47 7.34 11.28
C ILE A 94 6.27 8.30 11.45
N ARG A 95 6.49 9.61 11.38
CA ARG A 95 5.42 10.61 11.47
C ARG A 95 4.44 10.47 10.31
N ALA A 96 4.94 10.35 9.08
CA ALA A 96 4.10 10.24 7.89
C ALA A 96 3.26 8.95 7.91
N HIS A 97 3.86 7.83 8.31
CA HIS A 97 3.12 6.57 8.50
C HIS A 97 2.01 6.69 9.55
N ARG A 98 2.28 7.33 10.69
CA ARG A 98 1.27 7.56 11.75
C ARG A 98 0.17 8.52 11.32
N LEU A 99 0.49 9.53 10.51
CA LEU A 99 -0.52 10.44 9.96
C LEU A 99 -1.47 9.71 9.02
N ARG A 100 -0.92 8.82 8.17
CA ARG A 100 -1.69 8.01 7.21
C ARG A 100 -2.51 6.91 7.90
N PHE A 101 -1.94 6.29 8.93
CA PHE A 101 -2.57 5.20 9.68
C PHE A 101 -2.57 5.49 11.20
N PRO A 102 -3.41 6.43 11.66
CA PRO A 102 -3.42 6.84 13.08
C PRO A 102 -3.80 5.72 14.04
N ASN A 103 -4.54 4.71 13.59
CA ASN A 103 -4.92 3.56 14.41
C ASN A 103 -4.11 2.31 14.04
N SER A 104 -2.95 2.14 14.68
CA SER A 104 -2.05 1.00 14.44
C SER A 104 -2.70 -0.35 14.70
N ARG A 105 -3.57 -0.47 15.72
CA ARG A 105 -4.30 -1.71 16.01
C ARG A 105 -5.21 -2.11 14.85
N ARG A 106 -5.92 -1.14 14.28
CA ARG A 106 -6.78 -1.36 13.09
C ARG A 106 -5.96 -1.76 11.87
N LEU A 107 -4.81 -1.12 11.65
CA LEU A 107 -3.91 -1.47 10.54
C LEU A 107 -3.37 -2.91 10.67
N ASN A 108 -2.89 -3.29 11.85
CA ASN A 108 -2.40 -4.64 12.13
C ASN A 108 -3.53 -5.68 11.97
N ARG A 109 -4.75 -5.32 12.37
CA ARG A 109 -5.92 -6.19 12.18
C ARG A 109 -6.25 -6.37 10.71
N ALA A 110 -6.29 -5.28 9.95
CA ALA A 110 -6.53 -5.31 8.52
C ALA A 110 -5.46 -6.13 7.78
N GLU A 111 -4.19 -6.03 8.18
CA GLU A 111 -3.11 -6.84 7.62
C GLU A 111 -3.33 -8.33 7.86
N SER A 112 -3.61 -8.70 9.11
CA SER A 112 -3.86 -10.11 9.48
C SER A 112 -5.04 -10.71 8.69
N ILE A 113 -6.13 -9.95 8.52
CA ILE A 113 -7.29 -10.40 7.75
C ILE A 113 -7.00 -10.44 6.24
N ALA A 114 -6.27 -9.46 5.70
CA ALA A 114 -5.89 -9.43 4.28
C ALA A 114 -5.06 -10.67 3.88
N HIS A 115 -4.18 -11.16 4.76
CA HIS A 115 -3.43 -12.39 4.53
C HIS A 115 -4.32 -13.64 4.48
N LEU A 116 -5.36 -13.72 5.33
CA LEU A 116 -6.30 -14.85 5.31
C LEU A 116 -7.09 -14.92 3.99
N VAL A 117 -7.44 -13.77 3.40
CA VAL A 117 -8.11 -13.72 2.08
C VAL A 117 -7.19 -14.24 0.97
N ALA A 118 -5.88 -13.99 1.07
CA ALA A 118 -4.90 -14.47 0.10
C ALA A 118 -4.62 -15.99 0.21
N LEU A 119 -4.73 -16.56 1.42
CA LEU A 119 -4.38 -17.95 1.74
C LEU A 119 -5.58 -18.92 1.81
N GLY A 120 -6.81 -18.46 1.51
CA GLY A 120 -8.02 -19.28 1.57
C GLY A 120 -8.08 -20.40 0.51
N GLN A 121 -9.07 -21.29 0.63
CA GLN A 121 -9.23 -22.51 -0.20
C GLN A 121 -9.30 -22.27 -1.72
N ASP A 122 -9.69 -21.06 -2.16
CA ASP A 122 -9.38 -20.55 -3.49
C ASP A 122 -8.49 -19.33 -3.32
N PRO A 123 -7.16 -19.45 -3.52
CA PRO A 123 -6.29 -18.31 -3.46
C PRO A 123 -6.76 -17.30 -4.51
N VAL A 124 -6.99 -16.06 -4.07
CA VAL A 124 -7.27 -14.98 -5.01
C VAL A 124 -5.95 -14.64 -5.69
N SER A 125 -5.67 -15.30 -6.83
CA SER A 125 -4.51 -15.01 -7.67
C SER A 125 -4.44 -13.52 -7.97
N TYR A 126 -3.25 -12.96 -7.84
CA TYR A 126 -2.97 -11.58 -8.19
C TYR A 126 -2.85 -11.45 -9.70
N SER A 127 -3.42 -10.40 -10.27
CA SER A 127 -3.11 -10.04 -11.64
C SER A 127 -1.63 -9.64 -11.78
N ALA A 128 -1.07 -9.78 -12.98
CA ALA A 128 0.28 -9.33 -13.25
C ALA A 128 0.46 -7.82 -12.95
N ALA A 129 -0.59 -7.02 -13.18
CA ALA A 129 -0.60 -5.60 -12.86
C ALA A 129 -0.52 -5.35 -11.34
N ALA A 130 -1.26 -6.11 -10.53
CA ALA A 130 -1.20 -6.03 -9.07
C ALA A 130 0.21 -6.38 -8.54
N VAL A 131 0.83 -7.41 -9.11
CA VAL A 131 2.22 -7.80 -8.77
C VAL A 131 3.22 -6.74 -9.20
N ALA A 132 3.05 -6.12 -10.37
CA ALA A 132 3.93 -5.06 -10.82
C ALA A 132 3.88 -3.82 -9.90
N ARG A 133 2.69 -3.45 -9.41
CA ARG A 133 2.52 -2.35 -8.44
C ARG A 133 3.14 -2.67 -7.08
N SER A 134 3.00 -3.90 -6.58
CA SER A 134 3.57 -4.28 -5.28
C SER A 134 5.10 -4.21 -5.22
N ARG A 135 5.76 -4.35 -6.38
CA ARG A 135 7.23 -4.26 -6.52
C ARG A 135 7.76 -2.83 -6.58
N ARG A 136 6.91 -1.81 -6.42
CA ARG A 136 7.29 -0.38 -6.48
C ARG A 136 6.98 0.30 -5.14
N PRO A 137 7.72 -0.04 -4.06
CA PRO A 137 7.62 0.71 -2.81
C PRO A 137 7.89 2.21 -3.05
N LEU A 138 7.15 3.05 -2.34
CA LEU A 138 7.38 4.49 -2.31
C LEU A 138 7.93 4.87 -0.93
N VAL A 139 9.02 5.62 -0.89
CA VAL A 139 9.58 6.10 0.37
C VAL A 139 9.14 7.55 0.58
N GLU A 140 8.62 7.82 1.78
CA GLU A 140 8.19 9.17 2.18
C GLU A 140 9.34 9.85 2.93
N GLY A 141 9.59 11.12 2.64
CA GLY A 141 10.65 11.88 3.31
C GLY A 141 12.08 11.43 3.01
N ALA A 142 13.04 11.97 3.77
CA ALA A 142 14.45 11.65 3.60
C ALA A 142 14.75 10.19 4.00
N CYS A 143 15.53 9.50 3.16
CA CYS A 143 15.99 8.14 3.39
C CYS A 143 17.52 8.12 3.57
N HIS A 144 18.03 7.25 4.45
CA HIS A 144 19.46 7.12 4.70
C HIS A 144 20.29 6.81 3.44
N CYS A 145 19.70 6.18 2.43
CA CYS A 145 20.38 5.92 1.16
C CYS A 145 20.42 7.11 0.20
N GLY A 146 19.86 8.28 0.56
CA GLY A 146 19.78 9.43 -0.36
C GLY A 146 19.10 9.11 -1.70
N SER A 147 18.11 8.22 -1.69
CA SER A 147 17.39 7.72 -2.87
C SER A 147 18.22 6.90 -3.87
N THR A 148 19.47 6.55 -3.56
CA THR A 148 20.33 5.73 -4.45
C THR A 148 19.95 4.25 -4.49
N GLY A 149 19.22 3.77 -3.47
CA GLY A 149 18.98 2.34 -3.28
C GLY A 149 20.10 1.60 -2.54
N TRP A 150 21.18 2.28 -2.15
CA TRP A 150 22.35 1.67 -1.53
C TRP A 150 22.86 2.49 -0.34
N THR A 151 23.40 1.80 0.66
CA THR A 151 24.09 2.40 1.80
C THR A 151 25.39 1.65 2.05
N GLU A 152 26.46 2.38 2.33
CA GLU A 152 27.71 1.79 2.80
C GLU A 152 27.59 1.47 4.29
N VAL A 153 27.96 0.25 4.67
CA VAL A 153 27.92 -0.23 6.05
C VAL A 153 29.26 -0.83 6.41
N CYS A 154 29.85 -0.37 7.50
CA CYS A 154 31.02 -0.97 8.10
C CYS A 154 30.58 -2.12 9.02
N PHE A 155 31.04 -3.33 8.73
CA PHE A 155 30.67 -4.53 9.49
C PHE A 155 31.65 -4.85 10.61
N ASP A 156 32.89 -4.36 10.52
CA ASP A 156 33.92 -4.58 11.52
C ASP A 156 34.24 -3.26 12.27
N PRO A 157 33.89 -3.15 13.56
CA PRO A 157 34.20 -1.94 14.33
C PRO A 157 35.71 -1.72 14.56
N TYR A 158 36.55 -2.74 14.33
CA TYR A 158 38.00 -2.68 14.49
C TYR A 158 38.74 -2.48 13.16
N ASP A 159 38.08 -2.69 12.03
CA ASP A 159 38.59 -2.42 10.69
C ASP A 159 37.65 -1.46 9.93
N PRO A 160 37.93 -0.14 9.94
CA PRO A 160 37.09 0.85 9.26
C PRO A 160 37.13 0.72 7.73
N THR A 161 37.99 -0.11 7.17
CA THR A 161 38.04 -0.39 5.72
C THR A 161 37.13 -1.53 5.30
N ALA A 162 36.59 -2.29 6.25
CA ALA A 162 35.62 -3.38 6.02
C ALA A 162 34.21 -2.83 5.73
N ILE A 163 34.09 -2.03 4.68
CA ILE A 163 32.85 -1.42 4.21
C ILE A 163 32.25 -2.30 3.12
N ALA A 164 30.95 -2.61 3.23
CA ALA A 164 30.20 -3.26 2.16
C ALA A 164 28.95 -2.46 1.80
N SER A 165 28.55 -2.56 0.53
CA SER A 165 27.31 -1.98 0.04
C SER A 165 26.12 -2.85 0.47
N GLN A 166 25.22 -2.28 1.24
CA GLN A 166 23.94 -2.88 1.59
C GLN A 166 22.82 -2.22 0.78
N SER A 167 21.89 -3.03 0.25
CA SER A 167 20.72 -2.49 -0.44
C SER A 167 19.75 -1.84 0.56
N CYS A 168 19.21 -0.68 0.18
CA CYS A 168 18.20 0.00 0.96
C CYS A 168 16.85 -0.73 0.83
N PRO A 169 16.23 -1.19 1.94
CA PRO A 169 14.96 -1.91 1.87
C PRO A 169 13.81 -1.08 1.27
N GLY A 170 13.87 0.26 1.35
CA GLY A 170 12.84 1.14 0.80
C GLY A 170 12.97 1.39 -0.71
N HIS A 171 14.20 1.54 -1.22
CA HIS A 171 14.47 1.95 -2.61
C HIS A 171 15.03 0.83 -3.50
N ASN A 172 15.66 -0.19 -2.92
CA ASN A 172 16.14 -1.39 -3.63
C ASN A 172 15.83 -2.67 -2.81
N PRO A 173 14.54 -2.98 -2.59
CA PRO A 173 14.14 -4.13 -1.77
C PRO A 173 14.60 -5.49 -2.33
N THR A 174 14.88 -5.57 -3.63
CA THR A 174 15.33 -6.82 -4.29
C THR A 174 16.84 -6.99 -4.27
N GLY A 175 17.60 -5.96 -3.87
CA GLY A 175 19.07 -6.00 -3.84
C GLY A 175 19.71 -6.19 -5.22
N HIS A 176 18.99 -5.88 -6.30
CA HIS A 176 19.56 -5.99 -7.64
C HIS A 176 20.63 -4.92 -7.78
N LEU A 177 21.85 -5.33 -8.09
CA LEU A 177 22.92 -4.43 -8.50
C LEU A 177 22.45 -3.63 -9.72
N PRO A 178 22.81 -2.33 -9.81
CA PRO A 178 22.62 -1.63 -11.07
C PRO A 178 23.35 -2.43 -12.15
N GLY A 179 22.62 -2.93 -13.14
CA GLY A 179 23.23 -3.56 -14.31
C GLY A 179 24.14 -2.54 -15.01
N PRO A 180 25.10 -2.98 -15.85
CA PRO A 180 25.86 -2.04 -16.67
C PRO A 180 24.85 -1.16 -17.41
N SER A 181 24.92 0.14 -17.19
CA SER A 181 24.14 1.11 -17.95
C SER A 181 24.49 0.91 -19.41
N VAL A 182 23.59 0.28 -20.17
CA VAL A 182 23.67 0.29 -21.62
C VAL A 182 23.35 1.72 -21.99
N SER A 183 24.39 2.55 -22.07
CA SER A 183 24.33 3.85 -22.71
C SER A 183 23.92 3.59 -24.16
N VAL A 184 22.64 3.74 -24.45
CA VAL A 184 22.17 3.88 -25.82
C VAL A 184 22.71 5.23 -26.27
N ILE A 185 23.88 5.21 -26.89
CA ILE A 185 24.40 6.36 -27.63
C ILE A 185 23.41 6.55 -28.79
N ALA A 186 22.76 7.71 -28.81
CA ALA A 186 21.87 8.16 -29.87
C ALA A 186 22.62 8.40 -31.18
#